data_AF-A0A6B0X1J1-F1
#
_entry.id   AF-A0A6B0X1J1-F1
#
_cell.length_a   1.000
_cell.length_b   1.000
_cell.length_c   1.000
_cell.angle_alpha   90.00
_cell.angle_beta   90.00
_cell.angle_gamma   90.00
#
_symmetry.space_group_name_H-M   'P 1'
#
loop_
_entity.id
_entity.type
_entity.pdbx_description
1 polymer ?
#
loop_
_entity_poly.entity_id
_entity_poly.type
_entity_poly.pdbx_seq_one_letter_code
_entity_poly.pdbx_strand_id
1 'polypeptide(L)'
;MIAVWMPLQRRKISFSTLPMKKDKVYFISDAHIGGGKYIRPPRVREDALIDFLRAIRKDAKCLYIVGDLFDFWFEYRSVVPAHGARVIFELYHLVLSGTRVIYLPGNHDSWLGGYLSEQV
;
A
#
# COMPACT_ATOMS: atom_id res chain seq x y z
N MET A 1 -20.21 65.54 -2.33
CA MET A 1 -19.52 64.49 -3.11
C MET A 1 -18.94 63.47 -2.14
N ILE A 2 -19.56 62.30 -1.99
CA ILE A 2 -19.09 61.24 -1.10
C ILE A 2 -18.53 60.13 -2.00
N ALA A 3 -17.23 59.84 -1.86
CA ALA A 3 -16.56 58.76 -2.57
C ALA A 3 -16.86 57.43 -1.87
N VAL A 4 -17.45 56.48 -2.59
CA VAL A 4 -17.66 55.11 -2.11
C VAL A 4 -16.43 54.29 -2.46
N TRP A 5 -15.71 53.85 -1.43
CA TRP A 5 -14.61 52.90 -1.51
C TRP A 5 -15.18 51.48 -1.44
N MET A 6 -15.19 50.75 -2.56
CA MET A 6 -15.47 49.30 -2.57
C MET A 6 -14.15 48.52 -2.57
N PRO A 7 -13.89 47.63 -1.60
CA PRO A 7 -12.71 46.80 -1.64
C PRO A 7 -12.91 45.71 -2.71
N LEU A 8 -11.95 45.58 -3.64
CA LEU A 8 -11.86 44.39 -4.48
C LEU A 8 -11.61 43.17 -3.58
N GLN A 9 -12.63 42.33 -3.40
CA GLN A 9 -12.44 41.00 -2.83
C GLN A 9 -11.56 40.18 -3.78
N ARG A 10 -10.26 40.09 -3.48
CA ARG A 10 -9.38 39.07 -4.07
C ARG A 10 -9.92 37.70 -3.67
N ARG A 11 -10.65 37.04 -4.57
CA ARG A 11 -10.96 35.61 -4.45
C ARG A 11 -9.63 34.86 -4.29
N LYS A 12 -9.34 34.37 -3.09
CA LYS A 12 -8.35 33.31 -2.90
C LYS A 12 -8.89 32.09 -3.61
N ILE A 13 -8.39 31.79 -4.81
CA ILE A 13 -8.61 30.50 -5.45
C ILE A 13 -7.77 29.51 -4.65
N SER A 14 -8.38 28.88 -3.65
CA SER A 14 -7.77 27.74 -2.99
C SER A 14 -7.96 26.56 -3.94
N PHE A 15 -6.91 26.15 -4.64
CA PHE A 15 -6.85 24.81 -5.21
C PHE A 15 -6.70 23.84 -4.03
N SER A 16 -7.80 23.54 -3.34
CA SER A 16 -7.86 22.36 -2.51
C SER A 16 -7.82 21.18 -3.48
N THR A 17 -6.73 20.43 -3.49
CA THR A 17 -6.66 19.14 -4.18
C THR A 17 -7.77 18.28 -3.60
N LEU A 18 -8.93 18.22 -4.28
CA LEU A 18 -10.01 17.34 -3.87
C LEU A 18 -9.41 15.93 -3.80
N PRO A 19 -9.59 15.19 -2.69
CA PRO A 19 -9.03 13.84 -2.60
C PRO A 19 -9.52 13.07 -3.81
N MET A 20 -8.58 12.54 -4.61
CA MET A 20 -8.95 11.81 -5.81
C MET A 20 -9.89 10.69 -5.43
N LYS A 21 -10.94 10.50 -6.23
CA LYS A 21 -11.93 9.45 -6.00
C LYS A 21 -11.22 8.09 -6.05
N LYS A 22 -11.31 7.33 -4.96
CA LYS A 22 -10.83 5.94 -4.89
C LYS A 22 -11.88 5.00 -5.50
N ASP A 23 -11.75 4.70 -6.78
CA ASP A 23 -12.66 3.80 -7.50
C ASP A 23 -11.96 2.65 -8.22
N LYS A 24 -10.62 2.59 -8.20
CA LYS A 24 -9.85 1.53 -8.87
C LYS A 24 -9.65 0.30 -8.01
N VAL A 25 -9.62 -0.85 -8.66
CA VAL A 25 -9.31 -2.15 -8.04
C VAL A 25 -8.01 -2.67 -8.65
N TYR A 26 -7.07 -3.07 -7.80
CA TYR A 26 -5.76 -3.58 -8.18
C TYR A 26 -5.61 -5.05 -7.76
N PHE A 27 -4.82 -5.80 -8.52
CA PHE A 27 -4.50 -7.19 -8.25
C PHE A 27 -2.99 -7.37 -8.32
N ILE A 28 -2.42 -8.10 -7.35
CA ILE A 28 -1.03 -8.58 -7.37
C ILE A 28 -1.01 -10.07 -7.02
N SER A 29 0.00 -10.78 -7.52
CA SER A 29 0.20 -12.23 -7.33
C SER A 29 1.70 -12.53 -7.47
N ASP A 30 2.18 -13.61 -6.86
CA ASP A 30 3.51 -14.19 -7.10
C ASP A 30 4.66 -13.18 -6.96
N ALA A 31 4.60 -12.34 -5.93
CA ALA A 31 5.65 -11.35 -5.68
C ALA A 31 6.95 -12.00 -5.14
N HIS A 32 6.82 -13.11 -4.40
CA HIS A 32 7.92 -13.91 -3.87
C HIS A 32 8.98 -13.06 -3.15
N ILE A 33 8.54 -12.21 -2.21
CA ILE A 33 9.42 -11.35 -1.42
C ILE A 33 10.16 -12.20 -0.39
N GLY A 34 11.48 -11.99 -0.27
CA GLY A 34 12.34 -12.77 0.61
C GLY A 34 13.06 -13.94 -0.08
N GLY A 35 12.87 -14.12 -1.38
CA GLY A 35 13.60 -15.10 -2.17
C GLY A 35 15.11 -14.95 -2.12
N GLY A 36 15.80 -16.09 -2.05
CA GLY A 36 17.26 -16.15 -1.89
C GLY A 36 18.05 -15.48 -3.02
N LYS A 37 19.35 -15.27 -2.79
CA LYS A 37 20.32 -14.56 -3.66
C LYS A 37 20.38 -15.03 -5.13
N TYR A 38 19.77 -16.17 -5.46
CA TYR A 38 19.82 -16.80 -6.78
C TYR A 38 18.78 -16.23 -7.77
N ILE A 39 17.81 -15.44 -7.30
CA ILE A 39 16.73 -14.92 -8.15
C ILE A 39 16.70 -13.39 -8.10
N ARG A 40 17.57 -12.71 -8.88
CA ARG A 40 17.76 -11.23 -8.89
C ARG A 40 18.21 -10.67 -7.53
N PRO A 41 18.72 -9.42 -7.42
CA PRO A 41 18.97 -8.83 -6.12
C PRO A 41 17.62 -8.71 -5.39
N PRO A 42 17.43 -9.35 -4.22
CA PRO A 42 16.13 -9.41 -3.54
C PRO A 42 15.49 -8.03 -3.31
N ARG A 43 16.33 -7.01 -3.13
CA ARG A 43 15.90 -5.61 -2.95
C ARG A 43 15.18 -5.01 -4.15
N VAL A 44 15.52 -5.40 -5.39
CA VAL A 44 14.93 -4.78 -6.59
C VAL A 44 13.44 -5.11 -6.72
N ARG A 45 13.04 -6.35 -6.40
CA ARG A 45 11.62 -6.73 -6.39
C ARG A 45 10.84 -6.05 -5.29
N GLU A 46 11.44 -6.03 -4.09
CA GLU A 46 10.84 -5.37 -2.93
C GLU A 46 10.62 -3.87 -3.18
N ASP A 47 11.64 -3.18 -3.71
CA ASP A 47 11.56 -1.75 -4.03
C ASP A 47 10.49 -1.49 -5.12
N ALA A 48 10.43 -2.32 -6.17
CA ALA A 48 9.41 -2.19 -7.20
C ALA A 48 7.98 -2.37 -6.64
N LEU A 49 7.79 -3.33 -5.74
CA LEU A 49 6.50 -3.55 -5.08
C LEU A 49 6.14 -2.37 -4.17
N ILE A 50 7.10 -1.85 -3.40
CA ILE A 50 6.91 -0.66 -2.55
C ILE A 50 6.49 0.55 -3.40
N ASP A 51 7.18 0.80 -4.50
CA ASP A 51 6.87 1.93 -5.39
C ASP A 51 5.48 1.77 -6.01
N PHE A 52 5.10 0.56 -6.37
CA PHE A 52 3.73 0.25 -6.81
C PHE A 52 2.70 0.55 -5.72
N LEU A 53 2.88 0.03 -4.50
CA LEU A 53 1.96 0.26 -3.37
C LEU A 53 1.78 1.75 -3.06
N ARG A 54 2.87 2.52 -3.13
CA ARG A 54 2.82 3.99 -2.99
C ARG A 54 2.06 4.66 -4.12
N ALA A 55 2.28 4.22 -5.36
CA ALA A 55 1.65 4.81 -6.54
C ALA A 55 0.12 4.62 -6.53
N ILE A 56 -0.38 3.45 -6.10
CA ILE A 56 -1.81 3.15 -6.09
C ILE A 56 -2.56 3.79 -4.90
N ARG A 57 -1.86 4.24 -3.86
CA ARG A 57 -2.47 4.83 -2.65
C ARG A 57 -3.47 5.96 -2.94
N LYS A 58 -3.23 6.71 -4.02
CA LYS A 58 -4.03 7.87 -4.42
C LYS A 58 -5.42 7.52 -4.98
N ASP A 59 -5.61 6.33 -5.55
CA ASP A 59 -6.84 5.98 -6.30
C ASP A 59 -7.35 4.54 -6.04
N ALA A 60 -6.61 3.73 -5.29
CA ALA A 60 -7.02 2.37 -4.96
C ALA A 60 -8.21 2.36 -4.00
N LYS A 61 -9.35 1.88 -4.47
CA LYS A 61 -10.49 1.45 -3.66
C LYS A 61 -10.19 0.11 -2.98
N CYS A 62 -9.62 -0.83 -3.72
CA CYS A 62 -9.32 -2.16 -3.23
C CYS A 62 -8.05 -2.73 -3.87
N LEU A 63 -7.26 -3.46 -3.08
CA LEU A 63 -6.13 -4.27 -3.53
C LEU A 63 -6.40 -5.72 -3.18
N TYR A 64 -6.35 -6.60 -4.18
CA TYR A 64 -6.36 -8.05 -4.02
C TYR A 64 -4.94 -8.58 -4.14
N ILE A 65 -4.50 -9.32 -3.13
CA ILE A 65 -3.24 -10.06 -3.11
C ILE A 65 -3.61 -11.52 -3.30
N VAL A 66 -3.26 -12.08 -4.46
CA VAL A 66 -3.71 -13.41 -4.91
C VAL A 66 -2.56 -14.41 -4.78
N GLY A 67 -2.06 -14.55 -3.56
CA GLY A 67 -1.07 -15.55 -3.20
C GLY A 67 0.38 -15.18 -3.51
N ASP A 68 1.25 -15.94 -2.88
CA ASP A 68 2.71 -15.93 -3.00
C ASP A 68 3.31 -14.52 -2.90
N LEU A 69 2.83 -13.73 -1.92
CA LEU A 69 3.44 -12.42 -1.64
C LEU A 69 4.84 -12.61 -1.06
N PHE A 70 5.02 -13.61 -0.20
CA PHE A 70 6.29 -13.96 0.41
C PHE A 70 6.77 -15.33 -0.09
N ASP A 71 8.07 -15.46 -0.33
CA ASP A 71 8.67 -16.71 -0.84
C ASP A 71 8.67 -17.81 0.23
N PHE A 72 8.87 -17.41 1.49
CA PHE A 72 8.68 -18.26 2.68
C PHE A 72 8.21 -17.40 3.85
N TRP A 73 6.91 -17.39 4.13
CA TRP A 73 6.38 -16.78 5.36
C TRP A 73 6.15 -17.85 6.42
N PHE A 74 6.96 -17.81 7.48
CA PHE A 74 6.72 -18.54 8.70
C PHE A 74 6.29 -17.53 9.77
N GLU A 75 5.02 -17.54 10.14
CA GLU A 75 4.54 -16.75 11.29
C GLU A 75 5.13 -17.34 12.57
N TYR A 76 5.98 -16.57 13.23
CA TYR A 76 6.42 -16.85 14.59
C TYR A 76 5.71 -15.87 15.52
N ARG A 77 5.14 -16.39 16.61
CA ARG A 77 4.38 -15.61 17.59
C ARG A 77 5.15 -14.43 18.22
N SER A 78 6.48 -14.44 18.10
CA SER A 78 7.39 -13.53 18.80
C SER A 78 8.37 -12.78 17.89
N VAL A 79 8.42 -13.04 16.59
CA VAL A 79 9.34 -12.33 15.68
C VAL A 79 8.66 -11.92 14.39
N VAL A 80 8.93 -10.69 13.95
CA VAL A 80 8.62 -10.23 12.61
C VAL A 80 9.76 -10.68 11.70
N PRO A 81 9.50 -11.42 10.60
CA PRO A 81 10.54 -11.77 9.65
C PRO A 81 11.28 -10.52 9.16
N ALA A 82 12.61 -10.56 9.17
CA ALA A 82 13.44 -9.41 8.76
C ALA A 82 13.21 -9.01 7.29
N HIS A 83 12.73 -9.94 6.47
CA HIS A 83 12.40 -9.72 5.07
C HIS A 83 10.90 -9.43 4.95
N GLY A 84 10.52 -8.44 4.14
CA GLY A 84 9.12 -8.09 3.93
C GLY A 84 8.55 -7.04 4.88
N ALA A 85 9.26 -6.64 5.94
CA ALA A 85 8.81 -5.62 6.89
C ALA A 85 8.47 -4.28 6.20
N ARG A 86 9.22 -3.87 5.18
CA ARG A 86 8.94 -2.64 4.41
C ARG A 86 7.64 -2.77 3.58
N VAL A 87 7.37 -3.95 3.03
CA VAL A 87 6.14 -4.24 2.29
C VAL A 87 4.94 -4.19 3.24
N ILE A 88 5.04 -4.82 4.41
CA ILE A 88 4.01 -4.77 5.46
C ILE A 88 3.71 -3.32 5.87
N PHE A 89 4.74 -2.51 6.08
CA PHE A 89 4.59 -1.10 6.42
C PHE A 89 3.83 -0.30 5.34
N GLU A 90 4.13 -0.54 4.07
CA GLU A 90 3.41 0.14 2.97
C GLU A 90 1.98 -0.37 2.79
N LEU A 91 1.72 -1.66 3.04
CA LEU A 91 0.36 -2.23 3.10
C LEU A 91 -0.46 -1.60 4.23
N TYR A 92 0.11 -1.45 5.42
CA TYR A 92 -0.52 -0.76 6.55
C TYR A 92 -0.90 0.68 6.19
N HIS A 93 0.01 1.43 5.56
CA HIS A 93 -0.31 2.77 5.07
C HIS A 93 -1.39 2.79 3.98
N LEU A 94 -1.45 1.75 3.15
CA LEU A 94 -2.50 1.61 2.15
C LEU A 94 -3.87 1.43 2.82
N VAL A 95 -3.96 0.57 3.85
CA VAL A 95 -5.16 0.38 4.67
C VAL A 95 -5.57 1.68 5.37
N LEU A 96 -4.64 2.37 6.05
CA LEU A 96 -4.90 3.66 6.70
C LEU A 96 -5.39 4.73 5.72
N SER A 97 -4.99 4.67 4.45
CA SER A 97 -5.49 5.59 3.43
C SER A 97 -6.93 5.30 3.00
N GLY A 98 -7.58 4.26 3.55
CA GLY A 98 -8.94 3.84 3.21
C GLY A 98 -9.04 2.86 2.05
N THR A 99 -7.93 2.23 1.64
CA THR A 99 -7.95 1.17 0.63
C THR A 99 -8.23 -0.16 1.30
N ARG A 100 -9.23 -0.91 0.81
CA ARG A 100 -9.48 -2.27 1.30
C ARG A 100 -8.44 -3.23 0.75
N VAL A 101 -7.70 -3.92 1.62
CA VAL A 101 -6.75 -4.98 1.21
C VAL A 101 -7.41 -6.33 1.44
N ILE A 102 -7.38 -7.21 0.44
CA ILE A 102 -7.91 -8.58 0.52
C ILE A 102 -6.76 -9.51 0.19
N TYR A 103 -6.40 -10.37 1.14
CA TYR A 103 -5.31 -11.33 0.98
C TYR A 103 -5.89 -12.74 0.78
N LEU A 104 -5.55 -13.37 -0.34
CA LEU A 104 -5.83 -14.76 -0.63
C LEU A 104 -4.50 -15.52 -0.58
N PRO A 105 -4.30 -16.44 0.37
CA PRO A 105 -3.02 -17.14 0.54
C PRO A 105 -2.68 -18.06 -0.63
N GLY A 106 -1.41 -18.00 -1.06
CA GLY A 106 -0.82 -18.93 -2.04
C GLY A 106 -0.18 -20.14 -1.37
N ASN A 107 0.44 -21.02 -2.14
CA ASN A 107 1.09 -22.23 -1.62
C ASN A 107 2.34 -21.91 -0.79
N HIS A 108 3.04 -20.82 -1.07
CA HIS A 108 4.18 -20.38 -0.26
C HIS A 108 3.78 -19.66 1.03
N ASP A 109 2.53 -19.19 1.10
CA ASP A 109 1.99 -18.44 2.23
C ASP A 109 1.22 -19.33 3.23
N SER A 110 1.51 -20.63 3.24
CA SER A 110 0.76 -21.66 3.98
C SER A 110 0.65 -21.42 5.51
N TRP A 111 1.41 -20.47 6.06
CA TRP A 111 1.52 -20.21 7.50
C TRP A 111 1.28 -18.73 7.88
N LEU A 112 0.34 -18.06 7.22
CA LEU A 112 0.00 -16.65 7.52
C LEU A 112 -0.75 -16.43 8.85
N GLY A 113 -1.39 -17.49 9.38
CA GLY A 113 -2.22 -17.47 10.59
C GLY A 113 -2.99 -16.17 10.82
N GLY A 114 -2.72 -15.45 11.91
CA GLY A 114 -3.52 -14.29 12.35
C GLY A 114 -2.82 -12.93 12.24
N TYR A 115 -1.48 -12.91 12.25
CA TYR A 115 -0.69 -11.68 12.36
C TYR A 115 -1.05 -10.62 11.32
N LEU A 116 -1.16 -10.97 10.04
CA LEU A 116 -1.48 -9.97 9.01
C LEU A 116 -2.87 -9.38 9.19
N SER A 117 -3.87 -10.18 9.55
CA SER A 117 -5.22 -9.66 9.82
C SER A 117 -5.33 -8.86 11.12
N GLU A 118 -4.44 -9.08 12.08
CA GLU A 118 -4.46 -8.39 13.38
C GLU A 118 -3.61 -7.10 13.37
N GLN A 119 -2.56 -7.04 12.56
CA GLN A 119 -1.56 -5.95 12.59
C GLN A 119 -1.62 -5.02 11.38
N VAL A 120 -2.31 -5.40 10.29
CA VAL A 120 -2.43 -4.63 9.04
C VAL A 120 -3.90 -4.30 8.77
#